data_AF-A0A257WSL8-F1
#
_entry.id   AF-A0A257WSL8-F1
#
_cell.length_a   1.000
_cell.length_b   1.000
_cell.length_c   1.000
_cell.angle_alpha   90.00
_cell.angle_beta   90.00
_cell.angle_gamma   90.00
#
_symmetry.space_group_name_H-M   'P 1'
#
loop_
_entity.id
_entity.type
_entity.pdbx_description
1 polymer ?
#
loop_
_entity_poly.entity_id
_entity_poly.type
_entity_poly.pdbx_seq_one_letter_code
_entity_poly.pdbx_strand_id
1 'polypeptide(L)'
;MPYAPRPTTGEGLSSWTARVAAHNYVDLPTFWAWLGIDPIDDLQPSPSTVEKLSEVGGVATAAIADLCIPQARRSSWMTAPDAEGRRGGACPVCCREAAARGCDHWWPAQSQMVFQVSCPIHRCALVDLDGLAFVSAGVLLQLARQGGAALGVARTAR
;
A
#
# COMPACT_ATOMS: atom_id res chain seq x y z
N MET A 1 -12.86 -4.52 -17.22
CA MET A 1 -12.50 -3.84 -15.96
C MET A 1 -11.17 -4.40 -15.50
N PRO A 2 -10.27 -3.59 -14.91
CA PRO A 2 -9.01 -4.10 -14.35
C PRO A 2 -9.29 -5.16 -13.28
N TYR A 3 -8.39 -6.13 -13.14
CA TYR A 3 -8.46 -7.04 -12.01
C TYR A 3 -8.17 -6.26 -10.73
N ALA A 4 -9.11 -6.25 -9.80
CA ALA A 4 -8.93 -5.62 -8.50
C ALA A 4 -8.86 -6.70 -7.42
N PRO A 5 -7.71 -6.87 -6.73
CA PRO A 5 -7.65 -7.78 -5.60
C PRO A 5 -8.57 -7.30 -4.49
N ARG A 6 -9.07 -8.24 -3.67
CA ARG A 6 -9.85 -7.85 -2.49
C ARG A 6 -8.99 -7.01 -1.53
N PRO A 7 -9.51 -5.88 -1.02
CA PRO A 7 -8.81 -5.14 0.01
C PRO A 7 -8.57 -6.00 1.26
N THR A 8 -7.43 -5.80 1.90
CA THR A 8 -7.06 -6.49 3.14
C THR A 8 -7.40 -5.64 4.36
N THR A 9 -7.88 -6.25 5.44
CA THR A 9 -8.16 -5.51 6.67
C THR A 9 -6.90 -4.84 7.21
N GLY A 10 -6.97 -3.52 7.39
CA GLY A 10 -5.85 -2.70 7.86
C GLY A 10 -4.88 -2.24 6.76
N GLU A 11 -5.16 -2.57 5.49
CA GLU A 11 -4.43 -2.08 4.32
C GLU A 11 -4.70 -0.59 4.08
N GLY A 12 -3.70 0.12 3.54
CA GLY A 12 -3.85 1.49 3.05
C GLY A 12 -4.38 1.59 1.63
N LEU A 13 -5.07 2.69 1.30
CA LEU A 13 -5.60 2.91 -0.04
C LEU A 13 -4.49 2.92 -1.12
N SER A 14 -3.32 3.46 -0.80
CA SER A 14 -2.11 3.49 -1.62
C SER A 14 -1.55 2.09 -1.85
N SER A 15 -1.60 1.23 -0.83
CA SER A 15 -1.23 -0.19 -0.92
C SER A 15 -2.16 -0.93 -1.87
N TRP A 16 -3.47 -0.77 -1.66
CA TRP A 16 -4.46 -1.44 -2.48
C TRP A 16 -4.38 -1.00 -3.94
N THR A 17 -4.29 0.31 -4.20
CA THR A 17 -4.13 0.83 -5.58
C THR A 17 -2.82 0.40 -6.23
N ALA A 18 -1.72 0.31 -5.48
CA ALA A 18 -0.46 -0.24 -5.97
C ALA A 18 -0.58 -1.72 -6.36
N ARG A 19 -1.35 -2.52 -5.61
CA ARG A 19 -1.63 -3.91 -5.97
C ARG A 19 -2.55 -4.02 -7.19
N VAL A 20 -3.57 -3.17 -7.29
CA VAL A 20 -4.41 -3.10 -8.50
C VAL A 20 -3.53 -2.81 -9.72
N ALA A 21 -2.70 -1.78 -9.67
CA ALA A 21 -1.78 -1.44 -10.76
C ALA A 21 -0.87 -2.63 -11.14
N ALA A 22 -0.21 -3.23 -10.14
CA ALA A 22 0.72 -4.33 -10.35
C ALA A 22 0.07 -5.60 -10.91
N HIS A 23 -1.14 -5.97 -10.46
CA HIS A 23 -1.90 -7.11 -11.03
C HIS A 23 -2.36 -6.85 -12.47
N ASN A 24 -2.44 -5.59 -12.89
CA ASN A 24 -2.75 -5.21 -14.27
C ASN A 24 -1.50 -4.84 -15.07
N TYR A 25 -0.30 -5.21 -14.59
CA TYR A 25 0.99 -5.03 -15.28
C TYR A 25 1.30 -3.59 -15.68
N VAL A 26 0.81 -2.62 -14.89
CA VAL A 26 1.13 -1.21 -15.06
C VAL A 26 1.78 -0.68 -13.79
N ASP A 27 2.65 0.32 -13.95
CA ASP A 27 3.14 1.05 -12.79
C ASP A 27 2.05 1.96 -12.21
N LEU A 28 2.22 2.32 -10.95
CA LEU A 28 1.23 3.11 -10.21
C LEU A 28 1.01 4.51 -10.80
N PRO A 29 2.03 5.27 -11.26
CA PRO A 29 1.83 6.53 -11.96
C PRO A 29 0.99 6.40 -13.24
N THR A 30 1.23 5.37 -14.06
CA THR A 30 0.46 5.09 -15.27
C THR A 30 -0.99 4.74 -14.93
N PHE A 31 -1.20 3.96 -13.88
CA PHE A 31 -2.54 3.65 -13.38
C PHE A 31 -3.30 4.92 -12.96
N TRP A 32 -2.66 5.82 -12.20
CA TRP A 32 -3.27 7.11 -11.82
C TRP A 32 -3.62 7.99 -13.02
N ALA A 33 -2.69 8.09 -13.99
CA ALA A 33 -2.90 8.84 -15.21
C ALA A 33 -4.09 8.31 -16.02
N TRP A 34 -4.25 6.98 -16.12
CA TRP A 34 -5.40 6.36 -16.78
C TRP A 34 -6.72 6.70 -16.08
N LEU A 35 -6.73 6.73 -14.75
CA LEU A 35 -7.91 7.09 -13.98
C LEU A 35 -8.21 8.60 -13.96
N GLY A 36 -7.25 9.43 -14.36
CA GLY A 36 -7.36 10.89 -14.25
C GLY A 36 -7.44 11.35 -12.79
N ILE A 37 -6.71 10.68 -11.89
CA ILE A 37 -6.63 11.04 -10.47
C ILE A 37 -5.21 11.43 -10.10
N ASP A 38 -5.08 12.33 -9.14
CA ASP A 38 -3.80 12.66 -8.51
C ASP A 38 -3.26 11.49 -7.66
N PRO A 39 -1.97 11.51 -7.30
CA PRO A 39 -1.41 10.55 -6.35
C PRO A 39 -2.25 10.39 -5.10
N ILE A 40 -2.43 9.13 -4.68
CA ILE A 40 -3.27 8.78 -3.53
C ILE A 40 -2.65 9.34 -2.25
N ASP A 41 -3.43 10.13 -1.52
CA ASP A 41 -3.19 10.44 -0.12
C ASP A 41 -4.05 9.50 0.75
N ASP A 42 -3.43 8.56 1.46
CA ASP A 42 -4.13 7.66 2.41
C ASP A 42 -4.73 8.40 3.60
N LEU A 43 -4.19 9.59 3.86
CA LEU A 43 -4.72 10.49 4.86
C LEU A 43 -5.94 11.16 4.22
N GLN A 44 -5.83 12.04 3.24
CA GLN A 44 -6.98 12.80 2.75
C GLN A 44 -7.35 12.49 1.29
N PRO A 45 -7.86 11.29 0.96
CA PRO A 45 -8.30 11.04 -0.40
C PRO A 45 -9.56 11.86 -0.69
N SER A 46 -9.61 12.43 -1.90
CA SER A 46 -10.79 13.18 -2.33
C SER A 46 -12.00 12.23 -2.47
N PRO A 47 -13.24 12.68 -2.21
CA PRO A 47 -14.42 11.84 -2.41
C PRO A 47 -14.55 11.30 -3.84
N SER A 48 -14.22 12.12 -4.85
CA SER A 48 -14.22 11.70 -6.25
C SER A 48 -13.19 10.62 -6.55
N THR A 49 -12.01 10.64 -5.88
CA THR A 49 -11.03 9.54 -5.96
C THR A 49 -11.63 8.23 -5.44
N VAL A 50 -12.30 8.25 -4.29
CA VAL A 50 -12.92 7.06 -3.68
C VAL A 50 -14.01 6.48 -4.58
N GLU A 51 -14.87 7.33 -5.15
CA GLU A 51 -15.92 6.93 -6.10
C GLU A 51 -15.32 6.30 -7.36
N LYS A 52 -14.31 6.94 -7.96
CA LYS A 52 -13.62 6.45 -9.17
C LYS A 52 -12.98 5.07 -8.95
N LEU A 53 -12.33 4.88 -7.81
CA LEU A 53 -11.70 3.61 -7.45
C LEU A 53 -12.73 2.51 -7.18
N SER A 54 -13.86 2.87 -6.56
CA SER A 54 -14.99 1.97 -6.34
C SER A 54 -15.57 1.49 -7.66
N GLU A 55 -15.83 2.41 -8.59
CA GLU A 55 -16.34 2.12 -9.93
C GLU A 55 -15.38 1.21 -10.71
N VAL A 56 -14.10 1.58 -10.80
CA VAL A 56 -13.14 0.85 -11.63
C VAL A 56 -12.74 -0.49 -11.03
N GLY A 57 -12.65 -0.57 -9.70
CA GLY A 57 -12.31 -1.80 -9.00
C GLY A 57 -13.49 -2.76 -8.79
N GLY A 58 -14.73 -2.31 -9.00
CA GLY A 58 -15.92 -3.09 -8.65
C GLY A 58 -16.02 -3.39 -7.14
N VAL A 59 -15.41 -2.55 -6.31
CA VAL A 59 -15.39 -2.67 -4.84
C VAL A 59 -16.32 -1.61 -4.27
N ALA A 60 -17.12 -1.95 -3.25
CA ALA A 60 -18.05 -1.00 -2.65
C ALA A 60 -17.32 0.23 -2.09
N THR A 61 -17.90 1.42 -2.28
CA THR A 61 -17.34 2.71 -1.82
C THR A 61 -16.97 2.69 -0.33
N ALA A 62 -17.81 2.06 0.50
CA ALA A 62 -17.55 1.90 1.93
C ALA A 62 -16.27 1.09 2.20
N ALA A 63 -16.03 0.01 1.44
CA ALA A 63 -14.83 -0.80 1.59
C ALA A 63 -13.56 -0.07 1.10
N ILE A 64 -13.68 0.81 0.09
CA ILE A 64 -12.57 1.69 -0.32
C ILE A 64 -12.30 2.75 0.77
N ALA A 65 -13.36 3.33 1.35
CA ALA A 65 -13.25 4.30 2.43
C ALA A 65 -12.58 3.71 3.69
N ASP A 66 -12.81 2.44 3.99
CA ASP A 66 -12.19 1.72 5.12
C ASP A 66 -10.66 1.53 4.98
N LEU A 67 -10.10 1.70 3.77
CA LEU A 67 -8.66 1.69 3.52
C LEU A 67 -7.97 3.00 3.89
N CYS A 68 -8.77 4.03 4.18
CA CYS A 68 -8.29 5.35 4.58
C CYS A 68 -8.24 5.41 6.11
N ILE A 69 -7.33 6.20 6.68
CA ILE A 69 -7.38 6.45 8.13
C ILE A 69 -8.61 7.31 8.44
N PRO A 70 -9.55 6.96 9.33
CA PRO A 70 -10.74 7.78 9.57
C PRO A 70 -10.39 9.22 10.01
N GLN A 71 -11.06 10.24 9.47
CA GLN A 71 -10.82 11.66 9.82
C GLN A 71 -10.83 11.92 11.34
N ALA A 72 -11.78 11.30 12.05
CA ALA A 72 -11.90 11.42 13.51
C ALA A 72 -10.68 10.89 14.30
N ARG A 73 -9.81 10.09 13.67
CA ARG A 73 -8.59 9.53 14.27
C ARG A 73 -7.32 10.30 13.87
N ARG A 74 -7.43 11.35 13.04
CA ARG A 74 -6.29 12.13 12.57
C ARG A 74 -6.05 13.31 13.48
N SER A 75 -4.92 13.31 14.18
CA SER A 75 -4.40 14.55 14.79
C SER A 75 -3.72 15.41 13.72
N SER A 76 -3.68 16.72 13.89
CA SER A 76 -3.10 17.66 12.93
C SER A 76 -1.64 17.34 12.55
N TRP A 77 -0.88 16.74 13.47
CA TRP A 77 0.49 16.30 13.22
C TRP A 77 0.59 15.04 12.36
N MET A 78 -0.45 14.20 12.28
CA MET A 78 -0.44 13.01 11.41
C MET A 78 -0.56 13.37 9.93
N THR A 79 -1.17 14.51 9.62
CA THR A 79 -1.37 15.03 8.26
C THR A 79 -0.29 16.02 7.86
N ALA A 80 0.71 16.25 8.71
CA ALA A 80 1.86 17.04 8.31
C ALA A 80 2.59 16.31 7.17
N PRO A 81 2.95 16.99 6.08
CA PRO A 81 3.73 16.37 5.01
C PRO A 81 5.07 15.89 5.58
N ASP A 82 5.49 14.70 5.15
CA ASP A 82 6.84 14.24 5.43
C ASP A 82 7.83 15.15 4.69
N ALA A 83 8.70 15.83 5.44
CA ALA A 83 9.70 16.74 4.87
C ALA A 83 10.68 16.01 3.94
N GLU A 84 10.82 14.70 4.10
CA GLU A 84 11.69 13.83 3.31
C GLU A 84 10.95 13.22 2.10
N GLY A 85 9.63 13.44 1.98
CA GLY A 85 8.82 12.97 0.86
C GLY A 85 8.61 11.45 0.82
N ARG A 86 8.82 10.75 1.94
CA ARG A 86 8.68 9.30 2.00
C ARG A 86 7.28 8.86 1.61
N ARG A 87 7.20 7.80 0.82
CA ARG A 87 5.94 7.17 0.40
C ARG A 87 5.36 6.23 1.47
N GLY A 88 5.85 6.28 2.71
CA GLY A 88 5.51 5.36 3.79
C GLY A 88 6.42 4.14 3.89
N GLY A 89 5.96 3.08 4.56
CA GLY A 89 6.82 1.95 4.91
C GLY A 89 6.13 0.59 5.01
N ALA A 90 6.81 -0.44 4.52
CA ALA A 90 6.38 -1.83 4.60
C ALA A 90 7.00 -2.56 5.80
N CYS A 91 6.20 -3.34 6.51
CA CYS A 91 6.68 -4.21 7.58
C CYS A 91 7.18 -5.54 6.98
N PRO A 92 8.47 -5.93 7.19
CA PRO A 92 8.97 -7.20 6.69
C PRO A 92 8.28 -8.42 7.31
N VAL A 93 7.78 -8.29 8.54
CA VAL A 93 7.06 -9.36 9.23
C VAL A 93 5.65 -9.50 8.67
N CYS A 94 4.91 -8.40 8.45
CA CYS A 94 3.61 -8.44 7.74
C CYS A 94 3.76 -9.08 6.36
N CYS A 95 4.79 -8.71 5.60
CA CYS A 95 5.06 -9.28 4.27
C CYS A 95 5.28 -10.80 4.34
N ARG A 96 6.11 -11.25 5.29
CA ARG A 96 6.37 -12.68 5.51
C ARG A 96 5.10 -13.44 5.91
N GLU A 97 4.28 -12.87 6.79
CA GLU A 97 3.00 -13.48 7.19
C GLU A 97 1.99 -13.52 6.04
N ALA A 98 1.93 -12.48 5.21
CA ALA A 98 1.11 -12.45 4.01
C ALA A 98 1.52 -13.55 3.03
N ALA A 99 2.83 -13.66 2.75
CA ALA A 99 3.37 -14.73 1.90
C ALA A 99 3.06 -16.13 2.46
N ALA A 100 3.23 -16.33 3.77
CA ALA A 100 2.92 -17.62 4.42
C ALA A 100 1.43 -17.99 4.34
N ARG A 101 0.54 -16.99 4.23
CA ARG A 101 -0.91 -17.17 4.03
C ARG A 101 -1.32 -17.25 2.56
N GLY A 102 -0.37 -17.16 1.62
CA GLY A 102 -0.67 -17.12 0.20
C GLY A 102 -1.42 -15.84 -0.23
N CYS A 103 -1.10 -14.71 0.39
CA CYS A 103 -1.65 -13.39 0.08
C CYS A 103 -0.57 -12.47 -0.49
N ASP A 104 -1.01 -11.46 -1.25
CA ASP A 104 -0.13 -10.37 -1.68
C ASP A 104 0.48 -9.65 -0.47
N HIS A 105 1.69 -9.13 -0.65
CA HIS A 105 2.22 -8.14 0.28
C HIS A 105 1.37 -6.87 0.26
N TRP A 106 1.27 -6.21 1.40
CA TRP A 106 0.53 -4.96 1.58
C TRP A 106 1.17 -4.15 2.70
N TRP A 107 0.81 -2.87 2.79
CA TRP A 107 1.20 -1.99 3.90
C TRP A 107 -0.01 -1.26 4.49
N PRO A 108 0.04 -0.94 5.79
CA PRO A 108 -1.06 -0.26 6.44
C PRO A 108 -1.10 1.23 6.10
N ALA A 109 -2.29 1.84 6.09
CA ALA A 109 -2.46 3.29 5.87
C ALA A 109 -1.61 4.13 6.83
N GLN A 110 -1.47 3.69 8.08
CA GLN A 110 -0.68 4.37 9.12
C GLN A 110 0.79 4.50 8.73
N SER A 111 1.30 3.65 7.84
CA SER A 111 2.70 3.74 7.40
C SER A 111 3.03 5.02 6.64
N GLN A 112 2.02 5.75 6.14
CA GLN A 112 2.20 7.08 5.53
C GLN A 112 2.40 8.21 6.56
N MET A 113 2.13 7.97 7.84
CA MET A 113 2.27 9.00 8.86
C MET A 113 3.75 9.26 9.17
N VAL A 114 4.15 10.53 9.22
CA VAL A 114 5.55 10.97 9.42
C VAL A 114 6.26 10.26 10.59
N PHE A 115 5.56 10.09 11.72
CA PHE A 115 6.14 9.47 12.93
C PHE A 115 5.97 7.95 12.99
N GLN A 116 5.28 7.33 12.02
CA GLN A 116 5.08 5.89 12.01
C GLN A 116 6.31 5.19 11.41
N VAL A 117 7.40 5.16 12.18
CA VAL A 117 8.66 4.48 11.79
C VAL A 117 8.68 2.99 12.16
N SER A 118 7.66 2.51 12.87
CA SER A 118 7.54 1.11 13.31
C SER A 118 6.18 0.52 12.91
N CYS A 119 6.12 -0.79 12.71
CA CYS A 119 4.86 -1.48 12.44
C CYS A 119 3.96 -1.46 13.69
N PRO A 120 2.68 -1.04 13.60
CA PRO A 120 1.78 -1.04 14.76
C PRO A 120 1.44 -2.46 15.26
N ILE A 121 1.62 -3.48 14.42
CA ILE A 121 1.34 -4.89 14.74
C ILE A 121 2.59 -5.55 15.35
N HIS A 122 3.72 -5.52 14.64
CA HIS A 122 4.93 -6.27 15.01
C HIS A 122 6.00 -5.45 15.74
N ARG A 123 5.81 -4.12 15.86
CA ARG A 123 6.73 -3.18 16.52
C ARG A 123 8.18 -3.18 15.98
N CYS A 124 8.40 -3.71 14.79
CA CYS A 124 9.68 -3.65 14.10
C CYS A 124 9.78 -2.39 13.23
N ALA A 125 11.00 -1.97 12.87
CA ALA A 125 11.21 -0.87 11.95
C ALA A 125 10.53 -1.15 10.59
N LEU A 126 9.89 -0.12 10.04
CA LEU A 126 9.37 -0.17 8.68
C LEU A 126 10.52 -0.01 7.68
N VAL A 127 10.44 -0.73 6.57
CA VAL A 127 11.33 -0.52 5.43
C VAL A 127 10.66 0.48 4.51
N ASP A 128 11.39 1.54 4.18
CA ASP A 128 10.93 2.56 3.25
C ASP A 128 10.43 1.93 1.95
N LEU A 129 9.29 2.41 1.47
CA LEU A 129 8.72 1.99 0.20
C LEU A 129 9.55 2.52 -0.99
N ASP A 130 10.37 3.56 -0.78
CA ASP A 130 11.31 4.02 -1.79
C ASP A 130 12.37 2.97 -2.09
N GLY A 131 12.45 2.58 -3.36
CA GLY A 131 13.30 1.48 -3.84
C GLY A 131 12.68 0.09 -3.70
N LEU A 132 11.44 -0.01 -3.18
CA LEU A 132 10.63 -1.23 -3.26
C LEU A 132 9.66 -1.15 -4.44
N ALA A 133 9.41 -2.31 -5.05
CA ALA A 133 8.39 -2.49 -6.08
C ALA A 133 7.67 -3.82 -5.86
N PHE A 134 6.43 -3.90 -6.33
CA PHE A 134 5.76 -5.19 -6.45
C PHE A 134 6.38 -5.99 -7.60
N VAL A 135 6.72 -7.24 -7.30
CA VAL A 135 7.13 -8.24 -8.27
C VAL A 135 6.14 -9.41 -8.23
N SER A 136 5.84 -9.96 -9.39
CA SER A 136 5.00 -11.15 -9.49
C SER A 136 5.79 -12.39 -9.03
N ALA A 137 5.21 -13.13 -8.09
CA ALA A 137 5.64 -14.45 -7.65
C ALA A 137 4.51 -15.44 -7.96
N GLY A 138 4.33 -15.76 -9.25
CA GLY A 138 3.16 -16.47 -9.74
C GLY A 138 1.93 -15.56 -9.72
N VAL A 139 0.86 -15.97 -9.05
CA VAL A 139 -0.38 -15.17 -8.93
C VAL A 139 -0.34 -14.15 -7.79
N LEU A 140 0.73 -14.15 -6.98
CA LEU A 140 0.87 -13.28 -5.82
C LEU A 140 1.86 -12.15 -6.10
N LEU A 141 1.62 -11.00 -5.48
CA LEU A 141 2.53 -9.87 -5.50
C LEU A 141 3.39 -9.84 -4.24
N GLN A 142 4.70 -9.71 -4.42
CA GLN A 142 5.65 -9.53 -3.33
C GLN A 142 6.36 -8.19 -3.48
N LEU A 143 6.48 -7.45 -2.38
CA LEU A 143 7.39 -6.31 -2.33
C LEU A 143 8.83 -6.81 -2.36
N ALA A 144 9.65 -6.31 -3.28
CA ALA A 144 11.08 -6.60 -3.36
C ALA A 144 11.86 -5.30 -3.60
N ARG A 145 13.12 -5.28 -3.15
CA ARG A 145 14.06 -4.24 -3.61
C ARG A 145 14.30 -4.43 -5.10
N GLN A 146 14.46 -3.34 -5.85
CA GLN A 146 14.83 -3.42 -7.26
C GLN A 146 16.07 -4.33 -7.45
N GLY A 147 15.93 -5.41 -8.23
CA GLY A 147 16.99 -6.40 -8.47
C GLY A 147 17.34 -7.30 -7.26
N GLY A 148 16.55 -7.26 -6.19
CA GLY A 148 16.81 -7.96 -4.93
C GLY A 148 15.77 -9.01 -4.56
N ALA A 149 15.97 -9.64 -3.40
CA ALA A 149 15.02 -10.59 -2.83
C ALA A 149 13.76 -9.89 -2.31
N ALA A 150 12.65 -10.64 -2.25
CA ALA A 150 11.42 -10.19 -1.63
C ALA A 150 11.60 -9.83 -0.16
N LEU A 151 10.89 -8.79 0.27
CA LEU A 151 10.85 -8.30 1.63
C LEU A 151 10.22 -9.37 2.54
N GLY A 152 10.87 -9.66 3.67
CA GLY A 152 10.43 -10.70 4.59
C GLY A 152 11.02 -12.09 4.29
N VAL A 153 11.79 -12.26 3.21
CA VAL A 153 12.65 -13.44 3.05
C VAL A 153 13.82 -13.33 4.03
N ALA A 154 14.11 -14.41 4.77
CA ALA A 154 15.29 -14.44 5.62
C ALA A 154 16.53 -14.28 4.73
N ARG A 155 17.43 -13.33 5.06
CA ARG A 155 18.77 -13.31 4.45
C ARG A 155 19.42 -14.65 4.78
N THR A 156 19.66 -15.48 3.78
CA THR A 156 20.64 -16.56 3.93
C THR A 156 21.97 -15.87 4.17
N ALA A 157 22.52 -16.05 5.37
CA ALA A 157 23.88 -15.60 5.65
C ALA A 157 24.79 -16.25 4.59
N ARG A 158 25.51 -15.40 3.85
CA ARG A 158 26.67 -15.83 3.08
C ARG A 158 27.89 -15.78 3.98
#